data_AF-A0A7W7RII7-F1
#
_entry.id   AF-A0A7W7RII7-F1
#
_cell.length_a   1.000
_cell.length_b   1.000
_cell.length_c   1.000
_cell.angle_alpha   90.00
_cell.angle_beta   90.00
_cell.angle_gamma   90.00
#
_symmetry.space_group_name_H-M   'P 1'
#
loop_
_entity.id
_entity.type
_entity.pdbx_description
1 polymer ?
#
loop_
_entity_poly.entity_id
_entity_poly.type
_entity_poly.pdbx_seq_one_letter_code
_entity_poly.pdbx_strand_id
1 'polypeptide(L)'
;MGNKAKLIVAFGVMILMSGFLALTGEVFGYIGLLFFGGSGAVLLVLNRRPRRVPGAGGESGWAGTVHGTLPGAHRYTARTAGLVFPGRRGAALAVAIGAALFVLLGAWMVFAGLYQPNPSERIPSPALVVIGAVSIGFFGLCGVLGARSLFGRARGVALLPEGVYLRAPAGRAWVRWDDLAQAYVGTVSGQSHIALLAHAPELIELTGLNRWLHGTNRRNFGMDVGYPGQHLHVSPEEVVSAITHYRASPPAREQLPDPQR
;
A
#
# COMPACT_ATOMS: atom_id res chain seq x y z
N MET A 1 -19.04 5.39 16.79
CA MET A 1 -18.57 4.55 15.66
C MET A 1 -17.53 5.32 14.84
N GLY A 2 -16.28 4.84 14.73
CA GLY A 2 -15.26 5.51 13.93
C GLY A 2 -15.58 5.50 12.43
N ASN A 3 -15.01 6.46 11.66
CA ASN A 3 -15.28 6.61 10.21
C ASN A 3 -15.07 5.31 9.41
N LYS A 4 -14.14 4.45 9.84
CA LYS A 4 -13.91 3.12 9.23
C LYS A 4 -15.09 2.17 9.37
N ALA A 5 -15.71 2.13 10.56
CA ALA A 5 -16.87 1.28 10.80
C ALA A 5 -18.07 1.76 9.98
N LYS A 6 -18.26 3.08 9.84
CA LYS A 6 -19.29 3.66 8.96
C LYS A 6 -19.08 3.26 7.50
N LEU A 7 -17.84 3.31 7.02
CA LEU A 7 -17.50 2.90 5.64
C LEU A 7 -17.78 1.41 5.40
N ILE A 8 -17.39 0.53 6.33
CA ILE A 8 -17.65 -0.92 6.22
C ILE A 8 -19.14 -1.21 6.22
N VAL A 9 -19.90 -0.56 7.10
CA VAL A 9 -21.37 -0.70 7.15
C VAL A 9 -22.00 -0.20 5.84
N ALA A 10 -21.58 0.96 5.32
CA ALA A 10 -22.07 1.47 4.05
C ALA A 10 -21.81 0.49 2.90
N PHE A 11 -20.60 -0.08 2.81
CA PHE A 11 -20.29 -1.12 1.82
C PHE A 11 -21.16 -2.37 1.99
N GLY A 12 -21.36 -2.83 3.23
CA GLY A 12 -22.25 -3.96 3.51
C GLY A 12 -23.69 -3.73 3.07
N VAL A 13 -24.23 -2.54 3.35
CA VAL A 13 -25.58 -2.14 2.92
C VAL A 13 -25.67 -2.08 1.39
N MET A 14 -24.70 -1.47 0.71
CA MET A 14 -24.69 -1.39 -0.76
C MET A 14 -24.60 -2.78 -1.41
N ILE A 15 -23.81 -3.70 -0.84
CA ILE A 15 -23.73 -5.10 -1.29
C ILE A 15 -25.07 -5.80 -1.11
N LEU A 16 -25.71 -5.64 0.05
CA LEU A 16 -27.03 -6.23 0.33
C LEU A 16 -28.12 -5.71 -0.61
N MET A 17 -28.18 -4.39 -0.82
CA MET A 17 -29.15 -3.80 -1.75
C MET A 17 -28.90 -4.25 -3.19
N SER A 18 -27.64 -4.32 -3.60
CA SER A 18 -27.27 -4.82 -4.93
C SER A 18 -27.63 -6.31 -5.08
N GLY A 19 -27.42 -7.11 -4.03
CA GLY A 19 -27.84 -8.51 -4.00
C GLY A 19 -29.34 -8.69 -4.08
N PHE A 20 -30.12 -7.85 -3.40
CA PHE A 20 -31.58 -7.86 -3.49
C PHE A 20 -32.05 -7.54 -4.91
N LEU A 21 -31.52 -6.49 -5.53
CA LEU A 21 -31.81 -6.15 -6.92
C LEU A 21 -31.39 -7.27 -7.89
N ALA A 22 -30.27 -7.95 -7.62
CA ALA A 22 -29.84 -9.06 -8.47
C ALA A 22 -30.81 -10.25 -8.35
N LEU A 23 -31.37 -10.52 -7.17
CA LEU A 23 -32.38 -11.56 -6.97
C LEU A 23 -33.70 -11.27 -7.69
N THR A 24 -34.03 -10.01 -7.91
CA THR A 24 -35.19 -9.61 -8.72
C THR A 24 -34.91 -9.64 -10.23
N GLY A 25 -33.71 -10.04 -10.65
CA GLY A 25 -33.28 -10.08 -12.06
C GLY A 25 -32.86 -8.72 -12.61
N GLU A 26 -32.76 -7.68 -11.77
CA GLU A 26 -32.38 -6.34 -12.21
C GLU A 26 -30.88 -6.26 -12.50
N VAL A 27 -30.53 -5.79 -13.70
CA VAL A 27 -29.15 -5.68 -14.20
C VAL A 27 -28.28 -4.85 -13.26
N PHE A 28 -28.84 -3.77 -12.70
CA PHE A 28 -28.15 -2.89 -11.76
C PHE A 28 -27.73 -3.60 -10.47
N GLY A 29 -28.46 -4.63 -10.04
CA GLY A 29 -28.09 -5.43 -8.88
C GLY A 29 -26.80 -6.20 -9.09
N TYR A 30 -26.62 -6.81 -10.27
CA TYR A 30 -25.39 -7.52 -10.62
C TYR A 30 -24.19 -6.58 -10.76
N ILE A 31 -24.39 -5.40 -11.39
CA ILE A 31 -23.36 -4.37 -11.49
C ILE A 31 -22.94 -3.89 -10.10
N GLY A 32 -23.91 -3.63 -9.22
CA GLY A 32 -23.65 -3.23 -7.84
C GLY A 32 -22.92 -4.32 -7.05
N LEU A 33 -23.29 -5.60 -7.21
CA LEU A 33 -22.61 -6.71 -6.56
C LEU A 33 -21.14 -6.82 -6.98
N LEU A 34 -20.84 -6.67 -8.27
CA LEU A 34 -19.47 -6.65 -8.76
C LEU A 34 -18.69 -5.45 -8.22
N PHE A 35 -19.27 -4.25 -8.34
CA PHE A 35 -18.59 -3.02 -7.94
C PHE A 35 -18.37 -2.95 -6.43
N PHE A 36 -19.43 -3.10 -5.62
CA PHE A 36 -19.38 -3.00 -4.18
C PHE A 36 -18.79 -4.25 -3.53
N GLY A 37 -19.08 -5.44 -4.06
CA GLY A 37 -18.51 -6.70 -3.56
C GLY A 37 -17.02 -6.80 -3.83
N GLY A 38 -16.58 -6.49 -5.05
CA GLY A 38 -15.16 -6.45 -5.41
C GLY A 38 -14.39 -5.37 -4.66
N SER A 39 -14.90 -4.14 -4.65
CA SER A 39 -14.27 -3.03 -3.91
C SER A 39 -14.26 -3.28 -2.40
N GLY A 40 -15.32 -3.88 -1.86
CA GLY A 40 -15.41 -4.28 -0.45
C GLY A 40 -14.41 -5.36 -0.08
N ALA A 41 -14.22 -6.37 -0.94
CA ALA A 41 -13.20 -7.40 -0.76
C ALA A 41 -11.79 -6.81 -0.78
N VAL A 42 -11.48 -5.90 -1.72
CA VAL A 42 -10.21 -5.17 -1.76
C VAL A 42 -10.02 -4.35 -0.49
N LEU A 43 -11.03 -3.61 -0.04
CA LEU A 43 -11.00 -2.85 1.21
C LEU A 43 -10.75 -3.74 2.43
N LEU A 44 -11.37 -4.92 2.49
CA LEU A 44 -11.14 -5.90 3.56
C LEU A 44 -9.71 -6.44 3.53
N VAL A 45 -9.19 -6.80 2.35
CA VAL A 45 -7.81 -7.28 2.20
C VAL A 45 -6.82 -6.20 2.59
N LEU A 46 -7.03 -4.95 2.17
CA LEU A 46 -6.19 -3.81 2.54
C LEU A 46 -6.29 -3.46 4.04
N ASN A 47 -7.44 -3.70 4.67
CA ASN A 47 -7.67 -3.41 6.09
C ASN A 47 -7.41 -4.59 7.03
N ARG A 48 -7.09 -5.79 6.52
CA ARG A 48 -6.65 -6.90 7.37
C ARG A 48 -5.34 -6.49 8.04
N ARG A 49 -5.45 -6.04 9.29
CA ARG A 49 -4.30 -5.86 10.17
C ARG A 49 -3.57 -7.20 10.18
N PRO A 50 -2.29 -7.26 9.80
CA PRO A 50 -1.52 -8.47 9.98
C PRO A 50 -1.65 -8.87 11.45
N ARG A 51 -2.13 -10.08 11.72
CA ARG A 51 -2.10 -10.65 13.07
C ARG A 51 -0.61 -10.66 13.47
N ARG A 52 -0.21 -9.75 14.37
CA ARG A 52 1.14 -9.77 14.94
C ARG A 52 1.29 -11.12 15.64
N VAL A 53 2.39 -11.81 15.38
CA VAL A 53 2.91 -12.78 16.35
C VAL A 53 3.64 -11.95 17.40
N PRO A 54 3.14 -11.85 18.64
CA PRO A 54 3.87 -11.18 19.71
C PRO A 54 5.08 -12.05 20.07
N GLY A 55 6.28 -11.48 20.08
CA GLY A 55 7.43 -12.10 20.76
C GLY A 55 8.42 -12.89 19.91
N ALA A 56 8.89 -12.35 18.79
CA ALA A 56 10.16 -12.81 18.18
C ALA A 56 11.24 -11.73 18.31
N GLY A 57 11.44 -11.23 19.53
CA GLY A 57 12.63 -10.46 19.90
C GLY A 57 13.74 -11.43 20.28
N GLY A 58 14.34 -12.07 19.28
CA GLY A 58 15.56 -12.86 19.46
C GLY A 58 16.77 -11.97 19.25
N GLU A 59 17.72 -12.04 20.17
CA GLU A 59 18.97 -11.29 20.23
C GLU A 59 19.88 -11.59 19.02
N SER A 60 19.70 -10.87 17.90
CA SER A 60 20.74 -10.52 16.90
C SER A 60 20.09 -10.02 15.60
N GLY A 61 20.18 -8.71 15.36
CA GLY A 61 19.77 -8.09 14.09
C GLY A 61 18.31 -7.64 14.04
N TRP A 62 18.08 -6.53 13.35
CA TRP A 62 16.75 -6.02 13.02
C TRP A 62 16.03 -7.07 12.15
N ALA A 63 14.98 -7.69 12.68
CA ALA A 63 14.37 -8.87 12.07
C ALA A 63 13.70 -8.47 10.74
N GLY A 64 14.16 -8.99 9.61
CA GLY A 64 13.55 -8.71 8.29
C GLY A 64 14.11 -7.50 7.55
N THR A 65 15.28 -7.00 7.97
CA THR A 65 16.09 -6.10 7.14
C THR A 65 16.89 -6.85 6.09
N VAL A 66 17.22 -6.17 5.00
CA VAL A 66 18.11 -6.68 3.95
C VAL A 66 19.18 -5.63 3.69
N HIS A 67 20.44 -6.03 3.67
CA HIS A 67 21.50 -5.16 3.16
C HIS A 67 21.34 -5.00 1.65
N GLY A 68 21.28 -3.75 1.18
CA GLY A 68 21.09 -3.50 -0.24
C GLY A 68 20.83 -2.05 -0.57
N THR A 69 20.32 -1.81 -1.78
CA THR A 69 20.03 -0.47 -2.28
C THR A 69 18.55 -0.32 -2.57
N LEU A 70 17.96 0.83 -2.20
CA LEU A 70 16.63 1.19 -2.68
C LEU A 70 16.75 1.95 -4.00
N PRO A 71 15.97 1.62 -5.05
CA PRO A 71 16.14 2.28 -6.32
C PRO A 71 15.88 3.79 -6.22
N GLY A 72 16.76 4.59 -6.82
CA GLY A 72 16.72 6.05 -6.76
C GLY A 72 17.51 6.68 -5.60
N ALA A 73 18.08 5.89 -4.68
CA ALA A 73 18.96 6.40 -3.63
C ALA A 73 20.23 7.08 -4.18
N HIS A 74 20.75 6.62 -5.33
CA HIS A 74 21.93 7.19 -6.02
C HIS A 74 21.80 8.68 -6.38
N ARG A 75 20.60 9.24 -6.32
CA ARG A 75 20.39 10.67 -6.58
C ARG A 75 20.75 11.55 -5.40
N TYR A 76 20.86 10.97 -4.21
CA TYR A 76 20.97 11.69 -2.95
C TYR A 76 22.26 11.36 -2.19
N THR A 77 22.86 10.21 -2.48
CA THR A 77 24.11 9.77 -1.86
C THR A 77 24.97 8.96 -2.83
N ALA A 78 26.28 9.05 -2.65
CA ALA A 78 27.27 8.19 -3.30
C ALA A 78 27.24 6.75 -2.74
N ARG A 79 26.88 6.57 -1.46
CA ARG A 79 26.82 5.25 -0.80
C ARG A 79 25.37 4.77 -0.71
N THR A 80 24.94 4.06 -1.74
CA THR A 80 23.55 3.60 -1.86
C THR A 80 23.22 2.32 -1.13
N ALA A 81 24.24 1.61 -0.64
CA ALA A 81 24.09 0.39 0.15
C ALA A 81 23.88 0.74 1.61
N GLY A 82 22.92 0.07 2.24
CA GLY A 82 22.60 0.26 3.64
C GLY A 82 21.60 -0.77 4.14
N LEU A 83 21.06 -0.50 5.33
CA LEU A 83 20.05 -1.32 5.96
C LEU A 83 18.67 -0.99 5.36
N VAL A 84 18.10 -1.91 4.58
CA VAL A 84 16.82 -1.72 3.92
C VAL A 84 15.71 -2.47 4.67
N PHE A 85 14.65 -1.73 5.00
CA PHE A 85 13.37 -2.26 5.44
C PHE A 85 12.43 -2.38 4.23
N PRO A 86 12.30 -3.57 3.63
CA PRO A 86 11.54 -3.74 2.40
C PRO A 86 10.05 -3.57 2.64
N GLY A 87 9.38 -3.02 1.63
CA GLY A 87 7.94 -2.92 1.60
C GLY A 87 7.24 -4.25 1.28
N ARG A 88 6.13 -4.54 1.95
CA ARG A 88 5.26 -5.69 1.67
C ARG A 88 4.60 -5.55 0.30
N ARG A 89 4.67 -6.62 -0.49
CA ARG A 89 4.00 -6.72 -1.80
C ARG A 89 2.71 -7.56 -1.77
N GLY A 90 2.39 -8.18 -0.63
CA GLY A 90 1.26 -9.13 -0.52
C GLY A 90 -0.10 -8.54 -0.92
N ALA A 91 -0.37 -7.30 -0.52
CA ALA A 91 -1.62 -6.63 -0.91
C ALA A 91 -1.69 -6.38 -2.43
N ALA A 92 -0.60 -5.94 -3.05
CA ALA A 92 -0.55 -5.73 -4.50
C ALA A 92 -0.73 -7.04 -5.27
N LEU A 93 -0.13 -8.13 -4.77
CA LEU A 93 -0.31 -9.47 -5.32
C LEU A 93 -1.77 -9.94 -5.21
N ALA A 94 -2.39 -9.78 -4.04
CA ALA A 94 -3.80 -10.14 -3.83
C ALA A 94 -4.74 -9.34 -4.74
N VAL A 95 -4.50 -8.04 -4.92
CA VAL A 95 -5.25 -7.20 -5.87
C VAL A 95 -5.06 -7.69 -7.30
N ALA A 96 -3.83 -8.02 -7.72
CA ALA A 96 -3.56 -8.50 -9.07
C ALA A 96 -4.25 -9.85 -9.36
N ILE A 97 -4.19 -10.81 -8.41
CA ILE A 97 -4.85 -12.11 -8.53
C ILE A 97 -6.37 -11.94 -8.56
N GLY A 98 -6.93 -11.18 -7.61
CA GLY A 98 -8.37 -10.92 -7.55
C GLY A 98 -8.87 -10.28 -8.83
N ALA A 99 -8.18 -9.24 -9.31
CA ALA A 99 -8.49 -8.60 -10.58
C ALA A 99 -8.48 -9.58 -11.77
N ALA A 100 -7.46 -10.44 -11.87
CA ALA A 100 -7.38 -11.43 -12.94
C ALA A 100 -8.58 -12.40 -12.93
N LEU A 101 -9.01 -12.86 -11.75
CA LEU A 101 -10.19 -13.73 -11.61
C LEU A 101 -11.47 -13.03 -12.07
N PHE A 102 -11.67 -11.77 -11.69
CA PHE A 102 -12.85 -11.00 -12.11
C PHE A 102 -12.85 -10.66 -13.61
N VAL A 103 -11.68 -10.46 -14.22
CA VAL A 103 -11.55 -10.29 -15.67
C VAL A 103 -11.90 -11.58 -16.40
N LEU A 104 -11.41 -12.73 -15.94
CA LEU A 104 -11.76 -14.04 -16.53
C LEU A 104 -13.25 -14.33 -16.40
N LEU A 105 -13.84 -14.06 -15.24
CA LEU A 105 -15.29 -14.19 -15.03
C LEU A 105 -16.08 -13.24 -15.94
N GLY A 106 -15.63 -11.99 -16.08
CA GLY A 106 -16.25 -11.03 -16.99
C GLY A 106 -16.17 -11.46 -18.45
N ALA A 107 -15.02 -11.99 -18.89
CA ALA A 107 -14.84 -12.53 -20.24
C ALA A 107 -15.76 -13.73 -20.51
N TRP A 108 -15.89 -14.63 -19.53
CA TRP A 108 -16.83 -15.73 -19.59
C TRP A 108 -18.29 -15.25 -19.70
N MET A 109 -18.70 -14.23 -18.94
CA MET A 109 -20.04 -13.63 -19.04
C MET A 109 -20.30 -12.99 -20.41
N VAL A 110 -19.32 -12.28 -21.00
CA VAL A 110 -19.45 -11.75 -22.36
C VAL A 110 -19.64 -12.89 -23.36
N PHE A 111 -18.81 -13.93 -23.27
CA PHE A 111 -18.89 -15.07 -24.19
C PHE A 111 -20.23 -15.82 -24.06
N ALA A 112 -20.65 -16.14 -22.84
CA ALA A 112 -21.93 -16.79 -22.58
C ALA A 112 -23.12 -15.97 -23.12
N GLY A 113 -23.09 -14.64 -22.97
CA GLY A 113 -24.16 -13.77 -23.45
C GLY A 113 -24.20 -13.63 -24.97
N LEU A 114 -23.06 -13.71 -25.66
CA LEU A 114 -22.99 -13.64 -27.12
C LEU A 114 -23.38 -14.97 -27.81
N TYR A 115 -23.15 -16.11 -27.17
CA TYR A 115 -23.34 -17.45 -27.76
C TYR A 115 -24.61 -18.18 -27.30
N GLN A 116 -25.50 -17.53 -26.54
CA GLN A 116 -26.75 -18.16 -26.09
C GLN A 116 -27.71 -18.40 -27.28
N PRO A 117 -28.03 -19.66 -27.62
CA PRO A 117 -28.90 -19.98 -28.75
C PRO A 117 -30.40 -19.92 -28.41
N ASN A 118 -30.76 -19.89 -27.12
CA ASN A 118 -32.15 -19.93 -26.67
C ASN A 118 -32.45 -18.78 -25.67
N PRO A 119 -33.40 -17.88 -25.97
CA PRO A 119 -33.73 -16.73 -25.14
C PRO A 119 -34.60 -17.05 -23.91
N SER A 120 -34.76 -18.33 -23.54
CA SER A 120 -35.62 -18.76 -22.42
C SER A 120 -34.97 -18.67 -21.04
N GLU A 121 -33.72 -18.20 -20.93
CA GLU A 121 -33.05 -18.01 -19.64
C GLU A 121 -33.44 -16.68 -18.95
N ARG A 122 -33.46 -16.71 -17.61
CA ARG A 122 -33.92 -15.62 -16.73
C ARG A 122 -33.10 -14.33 -16.80
N ILE A 123 -31.93 -14.33 -17.43
CA ILE A 123 -31.07 -13.16 -17.55
C ILE A 123 -31.02 -12.79 -19.04
N PRO A 124 -31.44 -11.58 -19.45
CA PRO A 124 -31.38 -11.20 -20.85
C PRO A 124 -29.93 -11.19 -21.33
N SER A 125 -29.66 -11.86 -22.45
CA SER A 125 -28.33 -11.95 -23.07
C SER A 125 -27.56 -10.63 -23.17
N PRO A 126 -28.17 -9.45 -23.49
CA PRO A 126 -27.43 -8.19 -23.50
C PRO A 126 -26.97 -7.73 -22.11
N ALA A 127 -27.72 -8.03 -21.05
CA ALA A 127 -27.33 -7.64 -19.70
C ALA A 127 -26.06 -8.38 -19.25
N LEU A 128 -25.97 -9.68 -19.55
CA LEU A 128 -24.79 -10.49 -19.22
C LEU A 128 -23.53 -9.94 -19.89
N VAL A 129 -23.65 -9.52 -21.15
CA VAL A 129 -22.57 -8.89 -21.92
C VAL A 129 -22.13 -7.57 -21.30
N VAL A 130 -23.07 -6.69 -20.94
CA VAL A 130 -22.76 -5.40 -20.31
C VAL A 130 -22.05 -5.59 -18.97
N ILE A 131 -22.56 -6.47 -18.12
CA ILE A 131 -21.96 -6.77 -16.82
C ILE A 131 -20.54 -7.31 -16.98
N GLY A 132 -20.36 -8.26 -17.91
CA GLY A 132 -19.04 -8.82 -18.21
C GLY A 132 -18.06 -7.76 -18.72
N ALA A 133 -18.50 -6.88 -19.63
CA ALA A 133 -17.69 -5.79 -20.16
C ALA A 133 -17.26 -4.79 -19.06
N VAL A 134 -18.18 -4.40 -18.17
CA VAL A 134 -17.87 -3.53 -17.01
C VAL A 134 -16.89 -4.21 -16.07
N SER A 135 -17.06 -5.50 -15.79
CA SER A 135 -16.11 -6.28 -14.97
C SER A 135 -14.71 -6.27 -15.59
N ILE A 136 -14.59 -6.58 -16.88
CA ILE A 136 -13.30 -6.57 -17.58
C ILE A 136 -12.65 -5.18 -17.52
N GLY A 137 -13.41 -4.12 -17.80
CA GLY A 137 -12.86 -2.75 -17.80
C GLY A 137 -12.38 -2.31 -16.42
N PHE A 138 -13.22 -2.46 -15.40
CA PHE A 138 -12.90 -2.03 -14.04
C PHE A 138 -11.80 -2.88 -13.41
N PHE A 139 -11.98 -4.21 -13.37
CA PHE A 139 -11.00 -5.10 -12.76
C PHE A 139 -9.75 -5.23 -13.61
N GLY A 140 -9.82 -5.10 -14.93
CA GLY A 140 -8.65 -5.02 -15.80
C GLY A 140 -7.76 -3.83 -15.43
N LEU A 141 -8.34 -2.64 -15.22
CA LEU A 141 -7.60 -1.48 -14.74
C LEU A 141 -6.98 -1.73 -13.36
N CYS A 142 -7.75 -2.27 -12.41
CA CYS A 142 -7.23 -2.64 -11.08
C CYS A 142 -6.06 -3.64 -11.18
N GLY A 143 -6.16 -4.63 -12.06
CA GLY A 143 -5.13 -5.64 -12.31
C GLY A 143 -3.86 -5.03 -12.86
N VAL A 144 -3.98 -4.14 -13.85
CA VAL A 144 -2.83 -3.39 -14.41
C VAL A 144 -2.15 -2.54 -13.33
N LEU A 145 -2.92 -1.83 -12.49
CA LEU A 145 -2.37 -1.04 -11.39
C LEU A 145 -1.70 -1.91 -10.31
N GLY A 146 -2.32 -3.03 -9.95
CA GLY A 146 -1.76 -4.03 -9.03
C GLY A 146 -0.46 -4.63 -9.55
N ALA A 147 -0.45 -5.07 -10.81
CA ALA A 147 0.72 -5.61 -11.48
C ALA A 147 1.85 -4.56 -11.56
N ARG A 148 1.55 -3.33 -11.97
CA ARG A 148 2.53 -2.23 -11.96
C ARG A 148 3.07 -1.94 -10.56
N SER A 149 2.28 -2.15 -9.51
CA SER A 149 2.76 -2.05 -8.13
C SER A 149 3.62 -3.24 -7.69
N LEU A 150 3.42 -4.43 -8.26
CA LEU A 150 4.14 -5.66 -7.94
C LEU A 150 5.52 -5.73 -8.64
N PHE A 151 5.53 -5.40 -9.94
CA PHE A 151 6.73 -5.31 -10.78
C PHE A 151 7.40 -3.92 -10.73
N GLY A 152 6.74 -2.98 -10.06
CA GLY A 152 7.28 -1.66 -9.81
C GLY A 152 8.55 -1.69 -8.96
N ARG A 153 9.23 -0.55 -8.93
CA ARG A 153 10.45 -0.39 -8.14
C ARG A 153 10.18 -0.62 -6.65
N ALA A 154 11.13 -1.31 -5.99
CA ALA A 154 11.04 -1.65 -4.58
C ALA A 154 10.72 -0.41 -3.72
N ARG A 155 9.75 -0.56 -2.82
CA ARG A 155 9.33 0.43 -1.82
C ARG A 155 9.92 0.06 -0.48
N GLY A 156 10.05 1.02 0.42
CA GLY A 156 10.57 0.77 1.77
C GLY A 156 11.25 1.98 2.37
N VAL A 157 12.00 1.72 3.42
CA VAL A 157 12.87 2.68 4.11
C VAL A 157 14.29 2.11 4.05
N ALA A 158 15.27 2.91 3.65
CA ALA A 158 16.68 2.56 3.71
C ALA A 158 17.41 3.52 4.65
N LEU A 159 18.20 2.95 5.55
CA LEU A 159 19.16 3.69 6.35
C LEU A 159 20.49 3.60 5.62
N LEU A 160 20.98 4.75 5.17
CA LEU A 160 22.22 4.90 4.44
C LEU A 160 23.22 5.66 5.33
N PRO A 161 24.53 5.61 5.04
CA PRO A 161 25.53 6.30 5.88
C PRO A 161 25.26 7.80 6.04
N GLU A 162 24.72 8.44 5.01
CA GLU A 162 24.49 9.89 4.96
C GLU A 162 23.08 10.30 5.42
N GLY A 163 22.11 9.37 5.45
CA GLY A 163 20.74 9.69 5.85
C GLY A 163 19.72 8.57 5.70
N VAL A 164 18.46 8.95 5.84
CA VAL A 164 17.29 8.08 5.71
C VAL A 164 16.62 8.35 4.37
N TYR A 165 16.53 7.32 3.53
CA TYR A 165 15.79 7.36 2.27
C TYR A 165 14.47 6.61 2.39
N LEU A 166 13.36 7.27 2.06
CA LEU A 166 12.03 6.68 2.08
C LEU A 166 11.44 6.67 0.68
N ARG A 167 10.81 5.54 0.35
CA ARG A 167 10.11 5.39 -0.92
C ARG A 167 8.73 4.80 -0.73
N ALA A 168 7.74 5.68 -0.70
CA ALA A 168 6.33 5.36 -0.58
C ALA A 168 5.62 5.39 -1.96
N PRO A 169 4.37 4.89 -2.05
CA PRO A 169 3.54 5.09 -3.24
C PRO A 169 3.33 6.57 -3.58
N ALA A 170 3.21 7.42 -2.55
CA ALA A 170 2.98 8.86 -2.69
C ALA A 170 4.21 9.65 -3.15
N GLY A 171 5.42 9.06 -3.08
CA GLY A 171 6.63 9.79 -3.43
C GLY A 171 7.89 9.24 -2.80
N ARG A 172 8.93 10.07 -2.83
CA ARG A 172 10.22 9.80 -2.18
C ARG A 172 10.54 10.93 -1.22
N ALA A 173 11.33 10.59 -0.21
CA ALA A 173 11.92 11.55 0.72
C ALA A 173 13.37 11.15 1.01
N TRP A 174 14.24 12.14 1.12
CA TRP A 174 15.60 11.99 1.61
C TRP A 174 15.80 12.96 2.77
N VAL A 175 16.23 12.42 3.91
CA VAL A 175 16.50 13.20 5.13
C VAL A 175 17.91 12.86 5.58
N ARG A 176 18.83 13.83 5.58
CA ARG A 176 20.19 13.62 6.10
C ARG A 176 20.14 13.41 7.61
N TRP A 177 21.11 12.69 8.14
CA TRP A 177 21.16 12.46 9.59
C TRP A 177 21.28 13.74 10.40
N ASP A 178 22.03 14.71 9.89
CA ASP A 178 22.28 15.99 10.54
C ASP A 178 21.04 16.89 10.53
N ASP A 179 20.17 16.72 9.53
CA ASP A 179 18.91 17.47 9.41
C ASP A 179 17.78 16.81 10.19
N LEU A 180 17.90 15.55 10.58
CA LEU A 180 16.87 14.79 11.28
C LEU A 180 16.75 15.21 12.74
N ALA A 181 15.64 15.87 13.10
CA ALA A 181 15.33 16.30 14.46
C ALA A 181 14.75 15.18 15.33
N GLN A 182 13.86 14.36 14.76
CA GLN A 182 13.25 13.25 15.48
C GLN A 182 12.66 12.22 14.51
N ALA A 183 12.69 10.96 14.92
CA ALA A 183 11.87 9.91 14.35
C ALA A 183 10.96 9.34 15.43
N TYR A 184 9.68 9.13 15.12
CA TYR A 184 8.71 8.57 16.05
C TYR A 184 7.62 7.79 15.30
N VAL A 185 6.84 7.00 16.03
CA VAL A 185 5.65 6.34 15.47
C VAL A 185 4.46 7.27 15.64
N GLY A 186 4.05 7.90 14.55
CA GLY A 186 2.83 8.71 14.49
C GLY A 186 1.60 7.87 14.17
N THR A 187 0.40 8.35 14.50
CA THR A 187 -0.86 7.73 14.09
C THR A 187 -1.67 8.69 13.24
N VAL A 188 -1.92 8.32 11.98
CA VAL A 188 -2.77 9.09 11.05
C VAL A 188 -3.98 8.24 10.70
N SER A 189 -5.18 8.73 10.98
CA SER A 189 -6.45 8.02 10.72
C SER A 189 -6.47 6.58 11.29
N GLY A 190 -5.85 6.37 12.46
CA GLY A 190 -5.76 5.07 13.13
C GLY A 190 -4.85 4.06 12.41
N GLN A 191 -3.90 4.53 11.60
CA GLN A 191 -2.81 3.74 11.02
C GLN A 191 -1.47 4.27 11.52
N SER A 192 -0.60 3.38 11.99
CA SER A 192 0.76 3.74 12.43
C SER A 192 1.63 4.13 11.24
N HIS A 193 2.37 5.22 11.40
CA HIS A 193 3.28 5.77 10.42
C HIS A 193 4.66 5.96 11.07
N ILE A 194 5.72 5.71 10.30
CA ILE A 194 7.06 6.19 10.65
C ILE A 194 7.08 7.66 10.29
N ALA A 195 7.13 8.52 11.30
CA ALA A 195 7.13 9.95 11.18
C ALA A 195 8.56 10.47 11.34
N LEU A 196 9.02 11.24 10.36
CA LEU A 196 10.29 11.96 10.41
C LEU A 196 10.02 13.45 10.51
N LEU A 197 10.72 14.08 11.44
CA LEU A 197 10.73 15.53 11.65
C LEU A 197 12.16 16.01 11.44
N ALA A 198 12.35 17.01 10.58
CA ALA A 198 13.63 17.66 10.37
C ALA A 198 13.72 19.00 11.12
N HIS A 199 14.94 19.39 11.46
CA HIS A 199 15.27 20.70 12.01
C HIS A 199 14.89 21.79 11.00
N ALA A 200 15.30 21.60 9.75
CA ALA A 200 15.07 22.50 8.63
C ALA A 200 14.24 21.77 7.54
N PRO A 201 12.91 21.94 7.52
CA PRO A 201 12.02 21.25 6.58
C PRO A 201 12.38 21.43 5.11
N GLU A 202 12.87 22.63 4.77
CA GLU A 202 13.26 23.04 3.42
C GLU A 202 14.45 22.24 2.86
N LEU A 203 15.25 21.62 3.73
CA LEU A 203 16.38 20.78 3.34
C LEU A 203 15.95 19.35 2.98
N ILE A 204 14.71 18.95 3.29
CA ILE A 204 14.21 17.62 2.94
C ILE A 204 13.91 17.57 1.44
N GLU A 205 14.55 16.64 0.75
CA GLU A 205 14.27 16.44 -0.67
C GLU A 205 13.03 15.57 -0.88
N LEU A 206 11.93 16.20 -1.28
CA LEU A 206 10.64 15.57 -1.50
C LEU A 206 10.27 15.49 -2.99
N THR A 207 9.64 14.39 -3.40
CA THR A 207 9.12 14.21 -4.76
C THR A 207 7.68 13.70 -4.77
N GLY A 208 6.94 14.01 -5.84
CA GLY A 208 5.56 13.54 -6.02
C GLY A 208 4.58 14.18 -5.05
N LEU A 209 3.58 13.41 -4.61
CA LEU A 209 2.53 13.87 -3.70
C LEU A 209 3.08 14.24 -2.32
N ASN A 210 4.20 13.63 -1.90
CA ASN A 210 4.87 14.00 -0.64
C ASN A 210 5.26 15.49 -0.61
N ARG A 211 5.68 16.06 -1.75
CA ARG A 211 6.04 17.49 -1.83
C ARG A 211 4.81 18.38 -1.62
N TRP A 212 3.69 18.00 -2.23
CA TRP A 212 2.44 18.75 -2.13
C TRP A 212 1.82 18.65 -0.72
N LEU A 213 1.92 17.47 -0.09
CA LEU A 213 1.37 17.21 1.24
C LEU A 213 2.24 17.72 2.39
N HIS A 214 3.47 18.15 2.12
CA HIS A 214 4.45 18.49 3.15
C HIS A 214 3.93 19.53 4.18
N GLY A 215 3.41 20.66 3.71
CA GLY A 215 2.87 21.70 4.60
C GLY A 215 1.68 21.22 5.43
N THR A 216 0.82 20.41 4.83
CA THR A 216 -0.32 19.79 5.51
C THR A 216 0.12 18.78 6.56
N ASN A 217 1.14 17.98 6.27
CA ASN A 217 1.66 16.98 7.19
C ASN A 217 2.25 17.64 8.45
N ARG A 218 3.05 18.69 8.28
CA ARG A 218 3.67 19.38 9.40
C ARG A 218 2.61 20.07 10.27
N ARG A 219 1.64 20.75 9.63
CA ARG A 219 0.57 21.47 10.34
C ARG A 219 -0.40 20.54 11.09
N ASN A 220 -0.78 19.42 10.49
CA ASN A 220 -1.85 18.57 11.03
C ASN A 220 -1.33 17.37 11.83
N PHE A 221 -0.11 16.89 11.55
CA PHE A 221 0.43 15.66 12.12
C PHE A 221 1.78 15.84 12.82
N GLY A 222 2.37 17.05 12.78
CA GLY A 222 3.65 17.34 13.43
C GLY A 222 4.85 16.62 12.81
N MET A 223 4.73 16.17 11.55
CA MET A 223 5.79 15.45 10.83
C MET A 223 6.00 16.04 9.45
N ASP A 224 7.23 15.99 8.95
CA ASP A 224 7.53 16.44 7.58
C ASP A 224 7.26 15.31 6.58
N VAL A 225 7.64 14.09 6.95
CA VAL A 225 7.46 12.89 6.12
C VAL A 225 6.90 11.75 6.94
N GLY A 226 5.84 11.13 6.42
CA GLY A 226 5.26 9.92 6.97
C GLY A 226 5.40 8.73 6.02
N TYR A 227 5.85 7.59 6.52
CA TYR A 227 5.76 6.32 5.81
C TYR A 227 4.71 5.40 6.46
N PRO A 228 3.69 4.92 5.73
CA PRO A 228 2.67 4.03 6.29
C PRO A 228 3.28 2.70 6.74
N GLY A 229 3.23 2.43 8.04
CA GLY A 229 3.86 1.27 8.66
C GLY A 229 3.35 -0.09 8.14
N GLN A 230 2.06 -0.15 7.78
CA GLN A 230 1.41 -1.35 7.23
C GLN A 230 2.03 -1.85 5.91
N HIS A 231 2.80 -0.99 5.24
CA HIS A 231 3.48 -1.34 4.00
C HIS A 231 4.88 -1.94 4.23
N LEU A 232 5.37 -2.13 5.46
CA LEU A 232 6.68 -2.72 5.73
C LEU A 232 6.59 -4.15 6.25
N HIS A 233 7.60 -4.97 5.98
CA HIS A 233 7.70 -6.32 6.56
C HIS A 233 7.84 -6.28 8.09
N VAL A 234 8.51 -5.26 8.60
CA VAL A 234 8.81 -5.04 10.01
C VAL A 234 7.81 -4.10 10.69
N SER A 235 7.89 -4.00 12.02
CA SER A 235 7.06 -3.05 12.77
C SER A 235 7.57 -1.59 12.61
N PRO A 236 6.70 -0.58 12.60
CA PRO A 236 7.13 0.83 12.59
C PRO A 236 8.03 1.21 13.76
N GLU A 237 7.75 0.63 14.93
CA GLU A 237 8.53 0.81 16.15
C GLU A 237 9.98 0.35 15.97
N GLU A 238 10.16 -0.78 15.29
CA GLU A 238 11.48 -1.33 14.97
C GLU A 238 12.28 -0.43 14.01
N VAL A 239 11.63 0.10 12.97
CA VAL A 239 12.30 1.06 12.07
C VAL A 239 12.68 2.35 12.79
N VAL A 240 11.78 2.89 13.61
CA VAL A 240 12.05 4.10 14.40
C VAL A 240 13.17 3.85 15.41
N SER A 241 13.20 2.68 16.03
CA SER A 241 14.28 2.27 16.94
C SER A 241 15.62 2.20 16.21
N ALA A 242 15.66 1.62 15.00
CA ALA A 242 16.86 1.59 14.16
C ALA A 242 17.32 2.99 13.78
N ILE A 243 16.41 3.85 13.31
CA ILE A 243 16.73 5.25 12.97
C ILE A 243 17.31 5.97 14.19
N THR A 244 16.72 5.78 15.37
CA THR A 244 17.17 6.40 16.62
C THR A 244 18.55 5.90 17.03
N HIS A 245 18.80 4.59 16.92
CA HIS A 245 20.10 3.98 17.20
C HIS A 245 21.21 4.55 16.29
N TYR A 246 21.01 4.53 14.97
CA TYR A 246 22.01 5.05 14.03
C TYR A 246 22.17 6.56 14.11
N ARG A 247 21.11 7.30 14.48
CA ARG A 247 21.22 8.73 14.77
C ARG A 247 22.11 8.98 16.00
N ALA A 248 21.97 8.20 17.07
CA ALA A 248 22.79 8.34 18.27
C ALA A 248 24.25 7.90 18.08
N SER A 249 24.51 7.03 17.10
CA SER A 249 25.83 6.41 16.88
C SER A 249 26.40 6.71 15.48
N PRO A 250 27.02 7.89 15.25
CA PRO A 250 27.66 8.20 13.97
C PRO A 250 28.64 7.14 13.45
N PRO A 251 29.51 6.52 14.29
CA PRO A 251 30.40 5.45 13.82
C PRO A 251 29.68 4.20 13.31
N ALA A 252 28.47 3.92 13.79
CA ALA A 252 27.67 2.79 13.33
C ALA A 252 27.07 3.03 11.94
N ARG A 253 26.87 4.30 11.54
CA ARG A 253 26.34 4.66 10.21
C ARG A 253 27.30 4.26 9.09
N GLU A 254 28.60 4.38 9.34
CA GLU A 254 29.66 4.01 8.42
C GLU A 254 29.69 2.50 8.14
N GLN A 255 29.09 1.69 9.02
CA GLN A 255 29.03 0.22 8.89
C GLN A 255 27.78 -0.27 8.15
N LEU A 256 26.78 0.61 7.90
CA LEU A 256 25.55 0.27 7.18
C LEU A 256 25.77 -0.38 5.79
N PRO A 257 26.79 0.00 5.01
CA PRO A 257 27.01 -0.61 3.70
C PRO A 257 27.55 -2.04 3.76
N ASP A 258 28.06 -2.50 4.91
CA ASP A 258 28.72 -3.80 5.04
C ASP A 258 27.67 -4.92 5.20
N PRO A 259 27.50 -5.79 4.18
CA PRO A 259 26.51 -6.85 4.26
C PRO A 259 26.91 -8.01 5.19
N GLN A 260 28.14 -8.02 5.72
CA GLN A 260 28.70 -9.14 6.49
C GLN A 260 28.64 -8.97 8.03
N ARG A 261 28.05 -7.88 8.53
CA ARG A 261 27.76 -7.68 9.96
C ARG A 261 26.32 -7.97 10.33
#